data_AF-A0A969F480-F1
#
_entry.id   AF-A0A969F480-F1
#
_cell.length_a   1.000
_cell.length_b   1.000
_cell.length_c   1.000
_cell.angle_alpha   90.00
_cell.angle_beta   90.00
_cell.angle_gamma   90.00
#
_symmetry.space_group_name_H-M   'P 1'
#
loop_
_entity.id
_entity.type
_entity.pdbx_description
1 polymer ?
#
loop_
_entity_poly.entity_id
_entity_poly.type
_entity_poly.pdbx_seq_one_letter_code
_entity_poly.pdbx_strand_id
1 'polypeptide(L)'
;MFDFLRNWTKSAEERQQEVISAYLDDALSSAERQRFEEQLAQDAALQAQVAHLRQTRQLLHQLPPRQVPRNFTLDPAVYGRPARQPLLTYYPALRAATVLTAVLFFLPSGWGYSPVAQT
;
A
#
# COMPACT_ATOMS: atom_id res chain seq x y z
N MET A 1 -0.70 -1.93 -3.85
CA MET A 1 -1.60 -1.40 -4.91
C MET A 1 -2.87 -0.78 -4.33
N PHE A 2 -3.46 -1.32 -3.24
CA PHE A 2 -4.69 -0.78 -2.63
C PHE A 2 -4.47 0.03 -1.33
N ASP A 3 -3.23 0.38 -0.96
CA ASP A 3 -2.95 1.12 0.27
C ASP A 3 -3.53 2.54 0.28
N PHE A 4 -3.68 3.13 -0.91
CA PHE A 4 -4.35 4.41 -1.08
C PHE A 4 -5.79 4.39 -0.56
N LEU A 5 -6.58 3.36 -0.88
CA LEU A 5 -7.99 3.27 -0.44
C LEU A 5 -8.10 3.06 1.07
N ARG A 6 -7.18 2.31 1.67
CA ARG A 6 -7.13 2.08 3.11
C ARG A 6 -6.71 3.33 3.89
N ASN A 7 -5.86 4.18 3.33
CA ASN A 7 -5.49 5.47 3.92
C ASN A 7 -6.70 6.41 4.06
N TRP A 8 -7.63 6.41 3.11
CA TRP A 8 -8.75 7.37 3.09
C TRP A 8 -9.74 7.18 4.24
N THR A 9 -9.86 5.97 4.77
CA THR A 9 -10.76 5.67 5.90
C THR A 9 -10.07 5.78 7.25
N LYS A 10 -8.74 5.92 7.30
CA LYS A 10 -8.01 5.94 8.57
C LYS A 10 -8.26 7.21 9.36
N SER A 11 -8.37 7.07 10.66
CA SER A 11 -8.39 8.23 11.56
C SER A 11 -7.00 8.86 11.65
N ALA A 12 -6.91 10.11 12.13
CA ALA A 12 -5.61 10.75 12.38
C ALA A 12 -4.80 9.98 13.44
N GLU A 13 -5.48 9.47 14.47
CA GLU A 13 -4.89 8.67 15.55
C GLU A 13 -4.28 7.36 15.02
N GLU A 14 -4.97 6.66 14.13
CA GLU A 14 -4.47 5.43 13.53
C GLU A 14 -3.21 5.67 12.70
N ARG A 15 -3.19 6.75 11.89
CA ARG A 15 -2.00 7.11 11.11
C ARG A 15 -0.82 7.44 12.03
N GLN A 16 -1.06 8.18 13.11
CA GLN A 16 -0.04 8.50 14.09
C GLN A 16 0.50 7.24 14.76
N GLN A 17 -0.37 6.32 15.16
CA GLN A 17 0.03 5.05 15.77
C GLN A 17 0.87 4.19 14.80
N GLU A 18 0.53 4.16 13.51
CA GLU A 18 1.30 3.47 12.50
C GLU A 18 2.70 4.07 12.30
N VAL A 19 2.81 5.40 12.25
CA VAL A 19 4.09 6.10 12.13
C VAL A 19 4.98 5.86 13.36
N ILE A 20 4.41 5.92 14.57
CA ILE A 20 5.14 5.61 15.81
C ILE A 20 5.65 4.17 15.77
N SER A 21 4.80 3.21 15.39
CA SER A 21 5.19 1.80 15.32
C SER A 21 6.30 1.58 14.29
N ALA A 22 6.17 2.17 13.10
CA ALA A 22 7.18 2.11 12.05
C ALA A 22 8.51 2.75 12.48
N TYR A 23 8.46 3.86 13.22
CA TYR A 23 9.67 4.48 13.77
C TYR A 23 10.37 3.58 14.79
N LEU A 24 9.62 2.91 15.67
CA LEU A 24 10.17 1.98 16.65
C LEU A 24 10.78 0.73 16.02
N ASP A 25 10.30 0.33 14.84
CA ASP A 25 10.78 -0.83 14.08
C ASP A 25 11.83 -0.48 13.01
N ASP A 26 12.32 0.76 12.96
CA ASP A 26 13.28 1.27 11.96
C ASP A 26 12.80 1.09 10.50
N ALA A 27 11.48 1.09 10.31
CA ALA A 27 10.81 0.86 9.03
C ALA A 27 10.45 2.15 8.27
N LEU A 28 10.83 3.33 8.80
CA LEU A 28 10.66 4.61 8.11
C LEU A 28 11.81 4.87 7.14
N SER A 29 11.51 5.51 6.01
CA SER A 29 12.56 6.06 5.14
C SER A 29 13.33 7.18 5.86
N SER A 30 14.53 7.51 5.39
CA SER A 30 15.36 8.57 5.99
C SER A 30 14.65 9.92 6.05
N ALA A 31 13.93 10.29 4.99
CA ALA A 31 13.17 11.54 4.92
C ALA A 31 11.96 11.55 5.87
N GLU A 32 11.24 10.43 6.00
CA GLU A 32 10.12 10.31 6.93
C GLU A 32 10.59 10.34 8.38
N ARG A 33 11.71 9.68 8.67
CA ARG A 33 12.34 9.68 9.98
C ARG A 33 12.73 11.08 10.42
N GLN A 34 13.38 11.86 9.55
CA GLN A 34 13.76 13.25 9.86
C GLN A 34 12.55 14.10 10.23
N ARG A 35 11.48 14.05 9.41
CA ARG A 35 10.23 14.77 9.68
C ARG A 35 9.59 14.34 10.99
N PHE A 36 9.60 13.04 11.28
CA PHE A 36 9.05 12.52 12.52
C PHE A 36 9.89 12.95 13.73
N GLU A 37 11.21 12.99 13.62
CA GLU A 37 12.11 13.46 14.69
C GLU A 37 11.96 14.96 14.96
N GLU A 38 11.72 15.77 13.93
CA GLU A 38 11.37 17.20 14.08
C GLU A 38 10.05 17.38 14.84
N GLN A 39 9.02 16.60 14.49
CA GLN A 39 7.74 16.60 15.20
C GLN A 39 7.90 16.12 16.65
N LEU A 40 8.68 15.05 16.84
CA LEU A 40 8.99 14.49 18.15
C LEU A 40 9.69 15.53 19.02
N ALA A 41 10.57 16.37 18.48
CA ALA A 41 11.24 17.43 19.24
C ALA A 41 10.27 18.51 19.74
N GLN A 42 9.14 18.72 19.05
CA GLN A 42 8.19 19.79 19.35
C GLN A 42 7.02 19.34 20.24
N ASP A 43 6.71 18.04 20.27
CA ASP A 43 5.56 17.49 20.99
C ASP A 43 5.98 16.62 22.19
N ALA A 44 5.80 17.18 23.40
CA ALA A 44 6.11 16.49 24.66
C ALA A 44 5.20 15.27 24.93
N ALA A 45 3.95 15.28 24.47
CA ALA A 45 3.05 14.15 24.63
C ALA A 45 3.47 12.98 23.73
N LEU A 46 3.88 13.29 22.50
CA LEU A 46 4.44 12.30 21.56
C LEU A 46 5.75 11.69 22.10
N GLN A 47 6.64 12.52 22.68
CA GLN A 47 7.86 12.03 23.34
C GLN A 47 7.55 11.04 24.46
N ALA A 48 6.60 11.38 25.34
CA ALA A 48 6.20 10.51 26.45
C ALA A 48 5.63 9.17 25.94
N GLN A 49 4.80 9.21 24.90
CA GLN A 49 4.22 8.02 24.28
C GLN A 49 5.30 7.10 23.68
N VAL A 50 6.25 7.66 22.92
CA VAL A 50 7.37 6.90 22.34
C VAL A 50 8.27 6.31 23.43
N ALA A 51 8.57 7.08 24.48
CA ALA A 51 9.37 6.60 25.60
C ALA A 51 8.71 5.42 26.33
N HIS A 52 7.40 5.51 26.59
CA HIS A 52 6.62 4.45 27.22
C HIS A 52 6.62 3.15 26.40
N LEU A 53 6.45 3.26 25.07
CA LEU A 53 6.49 2.11 24.18
C LEU A 53 7.89 1.48 24.10
N ARG A 54 8.95 2.30 24.08
CA ARG A 54 10.34 1.81 24.16
C ARG A 54 10.60 1.03 25.44
N GLN A 55 10.13 1.54 26.58
CA GLN A 55 10.26 0.85 27.86
C GLN A 55 9.51 -0.49 27.85
N THR A 56 8.26 -0.50 27.36
CA THR A 56 7.47 -1.74 27.21
C THR A 56 8.21 -2.76 26.34
N ARG A 57 8.77 -2.33 25.20
CA ARG A 57 9.57 -3.19 24.31
C ARG A 57 10.79 -3.75 25.02
N GLN A 58 11.52 -2.94 25.78
CA GLN A 58 12.68 -3.39 26.55
C GLN A 58 12.30 -4.47 27.57
N LEU A 59 11.20 -4.28 28.30
CA LEU A 59 10.67 -5.30 29.22
C LEU A 59 10.30 -6.58 28.48
N LEU A 60 9.66 -6.48 27.31
CA LEU A 60 9.30 -7.65 26.51
C LEU A 60 10.53 -8.44 26.03
N HIS A 61 11.62 -7.75 25.65
CA HIS A 61 12.88 -8.40 25.25
C HIS A 61 13.61 -9.12 26.39
N GLN A 62 13.24 -8.87 27.65
CA GLN A 62 13.80 -9.59 28.80
C GLN A 62 13.13 -10.96 29.03
N LEU A 63 12.01 -11.25 28.37
CA LEU A 63 11.35 -12.54 28.52
C LEU A 63 12.13 -13.66 27.83
N PRO A 64 12.08 -14.89 28.37
CA PRO A 64 12.70 -16.04 27.72
C PRO A 64 12.08 -16.29 26.34
N PRO A 65 12.89 -16.63 25.32
CA PRO A 65 12.38 -16.92 23.99
C PRO A 65 11.46 -18.15 24.05
N ARG A 66 10.22 -17.98 23.56
CA ARG A 66 9.23 -19.05 23.50
C ARG A 66 9.19 -19.64 22.09
N GLN A 67 9.28 -20.96 21.98
CA GLN A 67 9.10 -21.64 20.70
C GLN A 67 7.67 -21.44 20.20
N VAL A 68 7.53 -21.03 18.94
CA VAL A 68 6.23 -20.84 18.30
C VAL A 68 5.63 -22.24 18.04
N PRO A 69 4.40 -22.53 18.51
CA PRO A 69 3.84 -23.88 18.41
C PRO A 69 3.51 -24.31 16.97
N ARG A 70 3.47 -23.37 16.01
CA ARG A 70 3.18 -23.66 14.61
C ARG A 70 3.95 -22.74 13.68
N ASN A 71 4.47 -23.30 12.60
CA ASN A 71 5.01 -22.51 11.49
C ASN A 71 3.86 -21.82 10.74
N PHE A 72 3.94 -20.50 10.60
CA PHE A 72 3.00 -19.69 9.80
C PHE A 72 3.39 -19.65 8.32
N THR A 73 4.47 -20.31 7.93
CA THR A 73 4.86 -20.49 6.54
C THR A 73 3.85 -21.42 5.87
N LEU A 74 3.13 -20.89 4.88
CA LEU A 74 2.30 -21.73 4.01
C LEU A 74 3.20 -22.66 3.21
N ASP A 75 2.87 -23.95 3.20
CA ASP A 75 3.57 -24.92 2.37
C ASP A 75 3.41 -24.52 0.89
N PRO A 76 4.48 -24.13 0.17
CA PRO A 76 4.38 -23.73 -1.23
C PRO A 76 3.92 -24.89 -2.12
N ALA A 77 4.09 -26.15 -1.72
CA ALA A 77 3.59 -27.29 -2.46
C ALA A 77 2.05 -27.37 -2.42
N VAL A 78 1.43 -26.94 -1.31
CA VAL A 78 -0.03 -26.96 -1.11
C VAL A 78 -0.67 -25.65 -1.58
N TYR A 79 -0.04 -24.52 -1.31
CA TYR A 79 -0.63 -23.18 -1.50
C TYR A 79 0.05 -22.33 -2.59
N GLY A 80 1.09 -22.83 -3.25
CA GLY A 80 1.81 -22.09 -4.29
C GLY A 80 1.04 -21.91 -5.60
N ARG A 81 -0.10 -22.61 -5.76
CA ARG A 81 -0.97 -22.45 -6.94
C ARG A 81 -2.16 -21.57 -6.57
N PRO A 82 -2.26 -20.34 -7.13
CA PRO A 82 -3.47 -19.55 -6.95
C PRO A 82 -4.67 -20.35 -7.46
N ALA A 83 -5.76 -20.35 -6.69
CA ALA A 83 -6.99 -21.01 -7.09
C ALA A 83 -7.42 -20.49 -8.47
N ARG A 84 -7.83 -21.40 -9.37
CA ARG A 84 -8.32 -21.01 -10.70
C ARG A 84 -9.55 -20.12 -10.54
N GLN A 85 -9.40 -18.84 -10.85
CA GLN A 85 -10.49 -17.88 -10.83
C GLN A 85 -11.20 -17.93 -12.19
N PRO A 86 -12.43 -18.48 -12.29
CA PRO A 86 -13.08 -18.70 -13.58
C PRO A 86 -13.34 -17.41 -14.36
N LEU A 87 -13.46 -16.27 -13.67
CA LEU A 87 -13.68 -14.95 -14.25
C LEU A 87 -12.45 -14.45 -15.04
N LEU A 88 -11.22 -14.81 -14.64
CA LEU A 88 -10.00 -14.40 -15.33
C LEU A 88 -9.80 -15.10 -16.69
N THR A 89 -10.52 -16.21 -16.92
CA THR A 89 -10.50 -16.93 -18.20
C THR A 89 -11.03 -16.08 -19.36
N TYR A 90 -11.99 -15.18 -19.11
CA TYR A 90 -12.60 -14.33 -20.14
C TYR A 90 -11.90 -12.97 -20.32
N TYR A 91 -10.87 -12.69 -19.52
CA TYR A 91 -10.08 -11.45 -19.62
C TYR A 91 -9.52 -11.16 -21.03
N PRO A 92 -8.97 -12.11 -21.80
CA PRO A 92 -8.47 -11.81 -23.15
C PRO A 92 -9.60 -11.41 -24.12
N ALA A 93 -10.79 -12.02 -24.01
CA ALA A 93 -11.94 -11.67 -24.83
C ALA A 93 -12.43 -10.25 -24.54
N LEU A 94 -12.47 -9.86 -23.26
CA LEU A 94 -12.79 -8.49 -22.85
C LEU A 94 -11.78 -7.47 -23.39
N ARG A 95 -10.47 -7.77 -23.30
CA ARG A 95 -9.43 -6.89 -23.88
C ARG A 95 -9.59 -6.74 -25.40
N ALA A 96 -9.88 -7.83 -26.11
CA ALA A 96 -10.13 -7.79 -27.54
C ALA A 96 -11.35 -6.92 -27.89
N ALA A 97 -12.44 -7.04 -27.12
CA ALA A 97 -13.60 -6.19 -27.26
C ALA A 97 -13.25 -4.71 -27.05
N THR A 98 -12.48 -4.37 -26.01
CA THR A 98 -12.05 -2.98 -25.76
C THR A 98 -11.20 -2.42 -26.90
N VAL A 99 -10.24 -3.19 -27.43
CA VAL A 99 -9.42 -2.78 -28.58
C VAL A 99 -10.30 -2.55 -29.81
N LEU A 100 -11.23 -3.48 -30.08
CA LEU A 100 -12.16 -3.35 -31.20
C LEU A 100 -13.02 -2.09 -31.07
N THR A 101 -13.58 -1.81 -29.89
CA THR A 101 -14.36 -0.60 -29.64
C THR A 101 -13.52 0.67 -29.85
N ALA A 102 -12.27 0.70 -29.36
CA ALA A 102 -11.39 1.84 -29.56
C ALA A 102 -11.08 2.06 -31.05
N VAL A 103 -10.75 1.00 -31.79
CA VAL A 103 -10.49 1.08 -33.24
C VAL A 103 -11.72 1.62 -33.98
N LEU A 104 -12.91 1.09 -33.68
CA LEU A 104 -14.17 1.55 -34.28
C LEU A 104 -14.54 2.98 -33.92
N PHE A 105 -14.15 3.46 -32.73
CA PHE A 105 -14.41 4.83 -32.30
C PHE A 105 -13.45 5.85 -32.95
N PHE A 106 -12.19 5.47 -33.15
CA PHE A 106 -11.15 6.33 -33.73
C PHE A 106 -11.09 6.29 -35.27
N LEU A 107 -11.48 5.19 -35.92
CA LEU A 107 -11.52 5.09 -37.39
C LEU A 107 -12.37 6.17 -38.08
N PRO A 108 -13.59 6.48 -37.60
CA PRO A 108 -14.45 7.48 -38.25
C PRO A 108 -14.07 8.92 -37.93
N SER A 109 -13.33 9.18 -36.84
CA SER A 109 -12.99 10.53 -36.38
C SER A 109 -11.71 11.12 -37.00
N GLY A 110 -10.97 10.33 -37.79
CA GLY A 110 -9.74 10.76 -38.47
C GLY A 110 -9.91 11.41 -39.86
N TRP A 111 -11.14 11.54 -40.38
CA TRP A 111 -11.43 12.09 -41.72
C TRP A 111 -12.34 13.32 -41.60
N GLY A 112 -11.78 14.48 -41.29
CA GLY A 112 -12.59 15.69 -41.16
C GLY A 112 -11.86 16.96 -40.75
N TYR A 113 -10.66 17.21 -41.28
CA TYR A 113 -10.06 18.55 -41.24
C TYR A 113 -9.90 19.05 -42.68
N SER A 114 -10.94 19.71 -43.23
CA SER A 114 -10.78 20.61 -44.37
C SER A 114 -10.48 22.02 -43.83
N PRO A 115 -9.28 22.57 -44.05
CA PRO A 115 -9.03 23.97 -43.72
C PRO A 115 -9.75 24.84 -44.77
N VAL A 116 -10.70 25.65 -44.29
CA VAL A 116 -11.30 26.75 -45.05
C VAL A 116 -10.19 27.77 -45.35
N ALA A 117 -9.85 27.93 -46.63
CA ALA A 117 -8.97 28.99 -47.10
C ALA A 117 -9.72 30.34 -46.98
N GLN A 118 -9.20 31.23 -46.14
CA GLN A 118 -9.54 32.65 -46.14
C GLN A 118 -8.73 33.34 -47.25
N THR A 119 -9.42 33.94 -48.22
CA THR A 119 -8.98 35.12 -49.00
C THR A 119 -10.20 35.97 -49.30
#